data_AF-A0A926H2X8-F1
#
_entry.id   AF-A0A926H2X8-F1
#
_cell.length_a   1.000
_cell.length_b   1.000
_cell.length_c   1.000
_cell.angle_alpha   90.00
_cell.angle_beta   90.00
_cell.angle_gamma   90.00
#
_symmetry.space_group_name_H-M   'P 1'
#
loop_
_entity.id
_entity.type
_entity.pdbx_description
1 polymer ?
#
loop_
_entity_poly.entity_id
_entity_poly.type
_entity_poly.pdbx_seq_one_letter_code
_entity_poly.pdbx_strand_id
1 'polypeptide(L)' 'ANFVTIDLQTSDRVEKLFNGLLKRGVITRPLEAFGIPHGLRISTGTMEQNRRCVAALEEMVAEMIG' A
#
# COMPACT_ATOMS: atom_id res chain seq x y z
N ALA A 1 -6.54 -16.88 0.85
CA ALA A 1 -5.31 -16.05 0.93
C ALA A 1 -5.61 -14.85 1.81
N ASN A 2 -4.67 -14.39 2.64
CA ASN A 2 -4.91 -13.36 3.68
C ASN A 2 -4.23 -12.02 3.37
N PHE A 3 -3.69 -11.86 2.16
CA PHE A 3 -3.04 -10.64 1.70
C PHE A 3 -3.00 -10.59 0.18
N VAL A 4 -2.77 -9.39 -0.35
CA VAL A 4 -2.42 -9.10 -1.73
C VAL A 4 -1.04 -8.45 -1.79
N THR A 5 -0.34 -8.64 -2.90
CA THR A 5 0.92 -7.94 -3.20
C THR A 5 0.66 -7.03 -4.39
N ILE A 6 1.08 -5.78 -4.27
CA ILE A 6 1.00 -4.77 -5.32
C ILE A 6 2.42 -4.57 -5.86
N ASP A 7 2.57 -4.72 -7.17
CA ASP A 7 3.77 -4.32 -7.89
C ASP A 7 3.67 -2.82 -8.23
N LEU A 8 4.62 -2.03 -7.72
CA LEU A 8 4.69 -0.59 -7.92
C LEU A 8 5.82 -0.18 -8.86
N GLN A 9 6.48 -1.14 -9.51
CA GLN A 9 7.57 -0.99 -10.50
C GLN A 9 8.87 -0.40 -9.96
N THR A 10 8.84 0.49 -8.98
CA THR A 10 10.01 1.12 -8.38
C THR A 10 9.92 1.18 -6.86
N SER A 11 11.08 1.17 -6.18
CA SER A 11 11.17 1.34 -4.72
C SER A 11 10.63 2.69 -4.25
N ASP A 12 10.87 3.77 -5.01
CA ASP A 12 10.40 5.11 -4.66
C ASP A 12 8.87 5.19 -4.61
N ARG A 13 8.20 4.47 -5.52
CA ARG A 13 6.72 4.36 -5.52
C ARG A 13 6.22 3.55 -4.34
N VAL A 14 6.94 2.49 -3.94
CA VAL A 14 6.64 1.74 -2.70
C VAL A 14 6.74 2.65 -1.49
N GLU A 15 7.84 3.39 -1.36
CA GLU A 15 8.06 4.29 -0.22
C GLU A 15 7.00 5.40 -0.16
N LYS A 16 6.71 6.04 -1.30
CA LYS A 16 5.68 7.10 -1.39
C LYS A 16 4.31 6.56 -0.98
N LEU A 17 3.90 5.39 -1.51
CA LEU A 17 2.61 4.80 -1.18
C LEU A 17 2.54 4.33 0.28
N PHE A 18 3.57 3.65 0.77
CA PHE A 18 3.67 3.20 2.16
C PHE A 18 3.54 4.37 3.14
N ASN A 19 4.36 5.41 2.98
CA ASN A 19 4.33 6.57 3.87
C ASN A 19 3.01 7.32 3.81
N GLY A 20 2.41 7.43 2.63
CA GLY A 20 1.13 8.10 2.43
C GLY A 20 -0.05 7.35 3.06
N LEU A 21 -0.07 6.02 2.95
CA LEU A 21 -1.06 5.17 3.63
C LEU A 21 -0.85 5.17 5.15
N LEU A 22 0.40 5.13 5.61
CA LEU A 22 0.74 5.20 7.03
C LEU A 22 0.21 6.48 7.67
N LYS A 23 0.36 7.64 7.01
CA LYS A 23 -0.20 8.93 7.46
C LYS A 23 -1.73 8.93 7.58
N ARG A 24 -2.41 8.05 6.84
CA ARG A 24 -3.89 7.87 6.87
C ARG A 24 -4.35 6.79 7.86
N GLY A 25 -3.41 6.24 8.63
CA GLY A 25 -3.68 5.17 9.59
C GLY A 25 -3.89 3.80 8.94
N VAL A 26 -3.41 3.61 7.71
CA VAL A 26 -3.43 2.32 7.01
C VAL A 26 -2.01 1.76 6.94
N ILE A 27 -1.72 0.78 7.80
CA ILE A 27 -0.38 0.18 7.88
C ILE A 27 -0.27 -0.92 6.83
N THR A 28 0.69 -0.77 5.92
CA THR A 28 1.05 -1.75 4.89
C THR A 28 2.49 -2.24 5.10
N ARG A 29 2.96 -3.21 4.31
CA ARG A 29 4.31 -3.78 4.49
C ARG A 29 5.10 -3.79 3.18
N PRO A 30 6.15 -2.95 3.05
CA PRO A 30 7.13 -3.07 1.98
C PRO A 30 7.81 -4.44 1.99
N LEU A 31 8.13 -4.97 0.82
CA LEU A 31 8.74 -6.30 0.66
C LEU A 31 10.25 -6.25 0.34
N GLU A 32 10.89 -5.09 0.53
CA GLU A 32 12.33 -4.92 0.31
C GLU A 32 13.17 -5.94 1.11
N ALA A 33 12.84 -6.17 2.38
CA ALA A 33 13.51 -7.16 3.23
C ALA A 33 13.38 -8.61 2.73
N PHE A 34 12.48 -8.87 1.76
CA PHE A 34 12.29 -10.17 1.12
C PHE A 34 12.85 -10.21 -0.32
N GLY A 35 13.64 -9.22 -0.72
CA GLY A 35 14.23 -9.14 -2.06
C GLY A 35 13.27 -8.65 -3.15
N ILE A 36 12.11 -8.08 -2.79
CA ILE A 36 11.12 -7.53 -3.72
C ILE A 36 10.98 -6.03 -3.45
N PRO A 37 11.95 -5.19 -3.88
CA PRO A 37 11.99 -3.77 -3.52
C PRO A 37 10.87 -2.93 -4.15
N HIS A 38 10.22 -3.43 -5.20
CA HIS A 38 9.05 -2.80 -5.86
C HIS A 38 7.71 -3.35 -5.35
N GLY A 39 7.73 -4.23 -4.35
CA GLY A 39 6.54 -4.89 -3.82
C GLY A 39 6.01 -4.26 -2.54
N LEU A 40 4.71 -4.02 -2.48
CA LEU A 40 3.99 -3.63 -1.26
C LEU A 40 2.91 -4.67 -0.94
N ARG A 41 2.91 -5.19 0.28
CA ARG A 41 1.91 -6.15 0.74
C ARG A 41 0.83 -5.49 1.60
N ILE A 42 -0.43 -5.84 1.33
CA ILE A 42 -1.59 -5.43 2.11
C ILE A 42 -2.32 -6.68 2.60
N SER A 43 -2.48 -6.81 3.92
CA SER A 43 -3.26 -7.90 4.52
C SER A 43 -4.76 -7.62 4.43
N THR A 44 -5.57 -8.65 4.24
CA THR A 44 -7.03 -8.54 4.30
C THR A 44 -7.49 -8.38 5.75
N GLY A 45 -8.37 -7.41 6.01
CA GLY A 45 -8.99 -7.18 7.32
C GLY A 45 -10.51 -7.42 7.29
N THR A 46 -11.21 -6.85 8.28
CA THR A 46 -12.67 -6.76 8.27
C THR A 46 -13.18 -5.93 7.08
N MET A 47 -14.46 -6.05 6.74
CA MET A 47 -15.05 -5.26 5.65
C MET A 47 -14.84 -3.75 5.84
N GLU A 48 -14.95 -3.25 7.07
CA GLU A 48 -14.72 -1.84 7.39
C GLU A 48 -13.25 -1.45 7.21
N GLN A 49 -12.31 -2.28 7.66
CA GLN A 49 -10.87 -2.06 7.45
C GLN A 49 -10.52 -2.06 5.96
N ASN A 50 -11.10 -2.99 5.19
CA ASN A 50 -10.87 -3.06 3.75
C ASN A 50 -11.42 -1.82 3.02
N ARG A 51 -12.63 -1.34 3.38
CA ARG A 51 -13.18 -0.10 2.82
C ARG A 51 -12.30 1.11 3.13
N ARG A 52 -11.83 1.23 4.37
CA ARG A 52 -10.90 2.31 4.75
C ARG A 52 -9.57 2.23 4.00
N CYS A 53 -9.05 1.02 3.80
CA CYS A 53 -7.83 0.79 3.03
C CYS A 53 -8.01 1.21 1.56
N VAL A 54 -9.13 0.82 0.93
CA VAL A 54 -9.45 1.20 -0.46
C VAL A 54 -9.58 2.72 -0.62
N ALA A 55 -10.33 3.39 0.27
CA ALA A 55 -10.47 4.85 0.21
C ALA A 55 -9.11 5.57 0.33
N ALA A 56 -8.26 5.13 1.26
CA ALA A 56 -6.92 5.70 1.41
C ALA A 56 -6.01 5.43 0.19
N LEU A 57 -6.18 4.28 -0.47
CA LEU A 57 -5.48 3.97 -1.72
C LEU A 57 -5.94 4.87 -2.86
N GLU A 58 -7.23 5.11 -3.01
CA GLU A 58 -7.78 5.99 -4.05
C GLU A 58 -7.25 7.42 -3.92
N GLU A 59 -7.23 7.97 -2.70
CA GLU A 59 -6.63 9.29 -2.42
C GLU A 59 -5.15 9.33 -2.81
N MET A 60 -4.37 8.31 -2.41
CA MET A 60 -2.94 8.23 -2.73
C MET A 60 -2.67 8.12 -4.22
N VAL A 61 -3.47 7.33 -4.94
CA VAL A 61 -3.33 7.18 -6.39
C VAL A 61 -3.63 8.50 -7.09
N ALA A 62 -4.65 9.24 -6.65
CA ALA A 62 -4.96 10.57 -7.17
C ALA A 62 -3.78 11.55 -6.95
N GLU A 63 -3.16 11.55 -5.75
CA GLU A 63 -1.96 12.37 -5.44
C GLU A 63 -0.69 11.95 -6.21
N MET A 64 -0.64 10.72 -6.74
CA MET A 64 0.51 10.22 -7.50
C MET A 64 0.43 10.50 -9.00
N ILE A 65 -0.78 10.71 -9.53
CA ILE A 65 -1.03 11.00 -10.94
C ILE A 65 -1.18 12.51 -11.20
N GLY A 66 -1.55 13.27 -10.17
CA GLY A 66 -1.62 14.73 -10.22
C GLY A 66 -0.27 15.44 -10.22
#